data_AF-A0A419DH83-F1
#
_entry.id   AF-A0A419DH83-F1
#
_cell.length_a   1.000
_cell.length_b   1.000
_cell.length_c   1.000
_cell.angle_alpha   90.00
_cell.angle_beta   90.00
_cell.angle_gamma   90.00
#
_symmetry.space_group_name_H-M   'P 1'
#
loop_
_entity.id
_entity.type
_entity.pdbx_description
1 polymer ?
#
loop_
_entity_poly.entity_id
_entity_poly.type
_entity_poly.pdbx_seq_one_letter_code
_entity_poly.pdbx_strand_id
1 'polypeptide(L)'
;MPQKRVSRREFLRGTGVLLAAAAAGSPGLLEGCFGVPGRTSSPPTSVTQLPGIIYSPDTLRANRIPPGQTETSAWPQLQASGVPTINLDDWIFTISGEVEKEVILSYGEFTALLSEKVFSDIHCVTRWTRLNNLWEGFGAQTVTNLVKLKTDAKFVIVHAYGGFTTNLTLSDFLQPDVLFTVKHDGTPLIPEHGWPVRLVVPRLYFWKSAKWVTGIEFSAVDQPGFWETRRYNNHGGPWKEERFS
;
A
#
# COMPACT_ATOMS: atom_id res chain seq x y z
N MET A 1 -47.88 -16.33 24.96
CA MET A 1 -46.45 -16.44 24.66
C MET A 1 -45.66 -15.50 25.58
N PRO A 2 -44.50 -15.93 26.07
CA PRO A 2 -43.72 -15.32 27.15
C PRO A 2 -42.64 -14.36 26.55
N GLN A 3 -41.75 -13.62 27.23
CA GLN A 3 -41.32 -13.47 28.63
C GLN A 3 -41.01 -11.99 28.90
N LYS A 4 -41.19 -11.57 30.16
CA LYS A 4 -40.71 -10.31 30.73
C LYS A 4 -39.72 -10.64 31.85
N ARG A 5 -38.51 -10.07 31.75
CA ARG A 5 -37.50 -9.76 32.80
C ARG A 5 -36.72 -10.87 33.55
N VAL A 6 -35.59 -10.39 34.13
CA VAL A 6 -34.69 -10.90 35.20
C VAL A 6 -33.33 -11.38 34.62
N SER A 7 -32.13 -11.00 35.10
CA SER A 7 -31.65 -10.03 36.11
C SER A 7 -30.14 -9.75 35.95
N ARG A 8 -29.71 -8.63 36.52
CA ARG A 8 -28.34 -8.28 36.94
C ARG A 8 -27.64 -9.41 37.71
N ARG A 9 -26.36 -9.64 37.41
CA ARG A 9 -25.35 -10.01 38.39
C ARG A 9 -24.08 -9.20 38.16
N GLU A 10 -23.73 -8.44 39.18
CA GLU A 10 -22.46 -7.76 39.39
C GLU A 10 -21.38 -8.80 39.71
N PHE A 11 -20.13 -8.55 39.30
CA PHE A 11 -18.97 -9.03 40.05
C PHE A 11 -17.78 -8.06 39.89
N LEU A 12 -17.59 -7.26 40.95
CA LEU A 12 -16.35 -6.74 41.60
C LEU A 12 -15.22 -6.18 40.72
N ARG A 13 -14.93 -4.87 40.77
CA ARG A 13 -14.08 -4.13 41.75
C ARG A 13 -12.62 -4.60 41.83
N GLY A 14 -11.72 -3.73 41.34
CA GLY A 14 -10.28 -3.71 41.63
C GLY A 14 -9.70 -2.30 41.38
N THR A 15 -9.36 -1.63 42.47
CA THR A 15 -8.93 -0.24 42.69
C THR A 15 -7.48 0.10 42.26
N GLY A 16 -7.31 1.32 41.70
CA GLY A 16 -6.20 2.27 42.00
C GLY A 16 -4.88 2.05 41.25
N VAL A 17 -4.17 3.04 40.72
CA VAL A 17 -3.73 4.30 41.34
C VAL A 17 -3.32 5.30 40.23
N LEU A 18 -3.73 6.57 40.36
CA LEU A 18 -3.15 7.72 39.65
C LEU A 18 -1.88 8.18 40.40
N LEU A 19 -0.80 8.46 39.68
CA LEU A 19 0.23 9.41 40.12
C LEU A 19 0.67 10.29 38.96
N ALA A 20 0.40 11.59 39.13
CA ALA A 20 1.02 12.67 38.37
C ALA A 20 2.19 13.22 39.21
N ALA A 21 3.31 13.55 38.56
CA ALA A 21 4.33 14.43 39.11
C ALA A 21 4.98 15.24 37.98
N ALA A 22 5.08 16.54 38.19
CA ALA A 22 5.63 17.52 37.26
C ALA A 22 7.04 17.98 37.68
N ALA A 23 7.84 18.29 36.67
CA ALA A 23 8.91 19.30 36.55
C ALA A 23 10.08 19.36 37.56
N ALA A 24 11.32 19.32 37.04
CA ALA A 24 12.22 20.47 36.85
C ALA A 24 13.72 20.06 36.81
N GLY A 25 14.52 20.69 35.94
CA GLY A 25 15.98 20.84 36.12
C GLY A 25 16.90 20.47 34.95
N SER A 26 17.29 21.47 34.15
CA SER A 26 18.45 21.51 33.22
C SER A 26 19.79 21.61 34.02
N PRO A 27 21.02 21.73 33.44
CA PRO A 27 21.42 21.91 32.03
C PRO A 27 22.67 21.08 31.59
N GLY A 28 22.98 21.10 30.29
CA GLY A 28 24.24 20.56 29.77
C GLY A 28 24.54 21.08 28.38
N LEU A 29 25.37 22.12 28.31
CA LEU A 29 25.97 22.67 27.09
C LEU A 29 26.74 21.57 26.34
N LEU A 30 26.55 21.49 25.02
CA LEU A 30 27.66 21.34 24.06
C LEU A 30 27.33 22.13 22.80
N GLU A 31 27.95 23.30 22.71
CA GLU A 31 28.17 24.08 21.48
C GLU A 31 29.16 23.36 20.56
N GLY A 32 29.00 23.58 19.25
CA GLY A 32 29.99 23.32 18.20
C GLY A 32 29.86 21.93 17.56
N CYS A 33 29.61 21.74 16.26
CA CYS A 33 30.11 22.51 15.12
C CYS A 33 29.07 22.49 13.97
N PHE A 34 28.43 23.63 13.70
CA PHE A 34 27.81 23.86 12.38
C PHE A 34 28.90 24.25 11.39
N GLY A 35 29.60 23.24 10.87
CA GLY A 35 30.24 23.34 9.58
C GLY A 35 29.21 23.00 8.51
N VAL A 36 28.90 23.94 7.63
CA VAL A 36 28.19 23.68 6.38
C VAL A 36 29.25 23.55 5.28
N PRO A 37 29.61 22.35 4.81
CA PRO A 37 30.29 22.19 3.53
C PRO A 37 29.24 21.99 2.43
N GLY A 38 29.42 22.72 1.33
CA GLY A 38 28.47 22.83 0.23
C GLY A 38 27.95 21.50 -0.32
N ARG A 39 26.69 21.54 -0.75
CA ARG A 39 26.06 20.53 -1.61
C ARG A 39 26.90 20.36 -2.87
N THR A 40 27.73 19.33 -2.88
CA THR A 40 28.19 18.71 -4.11
C THR A 40 27.16 17.64 -4.48
N SER A 41 26.51 17.84 -5.62
CA SER A 41 25.50 16.95 -6.18
C SER A 41 26.18 15.71 -6.77
N SER A 42 26.45 14.75 -5.91
CA SER A 42 26.68 13.36 -6.32
C SER A 42 25.69 12.49 -5.54
N PRO A 43 24.88 11.66 -6.19
CA PRO A 43 23.97 10.77 -5.47
C PRO A 43 24.82 9.79 -4.61
N PRO A 44 24.41 9.48 -3.38
CA PRO A 44 25.10 8.45 -2.60
C PRO A 44 25.02 7.13 -3.36
N THR A 45 26.17 6.67 -3.83
CA THR A 45 26.37 5.35 -4.44
C THR A 45 26.11 4.29 -3.37
N SER A 46 25.11 3.45 -3.62
CA SER A 46 24.70 2.29 -2.83
C SER A 46 24.34 2.57 -1.36
N VAL A 47 23.05 2.80 -1.10
CA VAL A 47 22.47 2.48 0.20
C VAL A 47 22.64 0.97 0.40
N THR A 48 23.38 0.55 1.42
CA THR A 48 23.52 -0.88 1.77
C THR A 48 22.12 -1.48 1.95
N GLN A 49 21.79 -2.42 1.07
CA GLN A 49 20.49 -3.09 1.13
C GLN A 49 20.39 -3.92 2.41
N LEU A 50 19.32 -3.70 3.17
CA LEU A 50 19.09 -4.43 4.41
C LEU A 50 18.49 -5.80 4.10
N PRO A 51 18.90 -6.85 4.83
CA PRO A 51 18.31 -8.18 4.67
C PRO A 51 16.81 -8.15 4.99
N GLY A 52 16.03 -8.96 4.26
CA GLY A 52 14.58 -9.06 4.45
C GLY A 52 13.76 -7.90 3.87
N ILE A 53 14.39 -6.98 3.12
CA ILE A 53 13.69 -5.94 2.34
C ILE A 53 13.83 -6.25 0.85
N ILE A 54 12.70 -6.28 0.17
CA ILE A 54 12.64 -6.34 -1.29
C ILE A 54 12.83 -4.92 -1.83
N TYR A 55 13.88 -4.70 -2.61
CA TYR A 55 14.14 -3.42 -3.25
C TYR A 55 13.56 -3.45 -4.67
N SER A 56 12.59 -2.58 -4.94
CA SER A 56 12.03 -2.45 -6.30
C SER A 56 13.13 -2.02 -7.29
N PRO A 57 13.18 -2.57 -8.51
CA PRO A 57 14.25 -2.28 -9.47
C PRO A 57 14.46 -0.79 -9.77
N ASP A 58 13.39 0.01 -9.71
CA ASP A 58 13.49 1.45 -9.96
C ASP A 58 14.36 2.17 -8.93
N THR A 59 14.45 1.66 -7.70
CA THR A 59 15.33 2.19 -6.64
C THR A 59 16.81 1.96 -6.90
N LEU A 60 17.14 1.02 -7.81
CA LEU A 60 18.50 0.62 -8.15
C LEU A 60 19.02 1.32 -9.42
N ARG A 61 18.20 2.18 -10.04
CA ARG A 61 18.61 2.95 -11.22
C ARG A 61 19.57 4.07 -10.82
N ALA A 62 20.52 4.38 -11.70
CA ALA A 62 21.40 5.54 -11.53
C ALA A 62 20.60 6.87 -11.51
N ASN A 63 19.60 6.98 -12.38
CA ASN A 63 18.58 8.01 -12.32
C ASN A 63 17.24 7.36 -11.95
N ARG A 64 16.71 7.71 -10.77
CA ARG A 64 15.46 7.17 -10.21
C ARG A 64 14.23 8.01 -10.55
N ILE A 65 14.40 9.12 -11.28
CA ILE A 65 13.31 10.00 -11.68
C ILE A 65 13.01 9.78 -13.16
N PRO A 66 11.82 9.24 -13.52
CA PRO A 66 11.41 9.08 -14.90
C PRO A 66 11.32 10.41 -15.66
N PRO A 67 11.36 10.39 -17.01
CA PRO A 67 11.22 11.59 -17.82
C PRO A 67 9.95 12.39 -17.48
N GLY A 68 10.08 13.72 -17.49
CA GLY A 68 8.97 14.64 -17.25
C GLY A 68 8.42 14.64 -15.82
N GLN A 69 9.15 14.08 -14.85
CA GLN A 69 8.77 14.07 -13.42
C GLN A 69 9.62 15.06 -12.61
N THR A 70 9.08 15.53 -11.49
CA THR A 70 9.81 16.27 -10.46
C THR A 70 9.77 15.52 -9.14
N GLU A 71 10.89 15.45 -8.43
CA GLU A 71 10.93 14.86 -7.09
C GLU A 71 10.09 15.68 -6.10
N THR A 72 9.41 14.98 -5.20
CA THR A 72 8.71 15.58 -4.07
C THR A 72 8.96 14.77 -2.79
N SER A 73 9.11 15.47 -1.67
CA SER A 73 9.08 14.89 -0.33
C SER A 73 7.65 14.79 0.22
N ALA A 74 6.69 15.49 -0.38
CA ALA A 74 5.29 15.40 0.01
C ALA A 74 4.73 14.02 -0.34
N TRP A 75 3.71 13.59 0.40
CA TRP A 75 2.85 12.47 0.03
C TRP A 75 1.48 13.01 -0.35
N PRO A 76 1.26 13.40 -1.62
CA PRO A 76 0.03 14.06 -2.02
C PRO A 76 -1.19 13.16 -1.83
N GLN A 77 -2.25 13.76 -1.32
CA GLN A 77 -3.51 13.09 -1.11
C GLN A 77 -4.38 13.26 -2.36
N LEU A 78 -4.41 12.22 -3.19
CA LEU A 78 -5.18 12.20 -4.44
C LEU A 78 -6.22 11.09 -4.36
N GLN A 79 -7.48 11.42 -4.60
CA GLN A 79 -8.59 10.47 -4.69
C GLN A 79 -9.59 10.92 -5.75
N ALA A 80 -10.14 9.95 -6.49
CA ALA A 80 -11.21 10.21 -7.45
C ALA A 80 -12.57 10.41 -6.76
N SER A 81 -12.74 9.85 -5.56
CA SER A 81 -13.96 9.82 -4.77
C SER A 81 -13.67 10.19 -3.31
N GLY A 82 -14.69 10.28 -2.46
CA GLY A 82 -14.51 10.49 -1.02
C GLY A 82 -13.70 9.37 -0.33
N VAL A 83 -13.21 9.68 0.88
CA VAL A 83 -12.54 8.71 1.76
C VAL A 83 -13.61 7.87 2.45
N PRO A 84 -13.64 6.54 2.25
CA PRO A 84 -14.66 5.69 2.86
C PRO A 84 -14.43 5.55 4.37
N THR A 85 -15.52 5.45 5.12
CA THR A 85 -15.51 4.97 6.50
C THR A 85 -15.60 3.44 6.48
N ILE A 86 -14.56 2.74 6.93
CA ILE A 86 -14.48 1.29 6.85
C ILE A 86 -14.56 0.69 8.26
N ASN A 87 -15.50 -0.24 8.46
CA ASN A 87 -15.56 -1.10 9.63
C ASN A 87 -14.76 -2.38 9.33
N LEU A 88 -13.78 -2.72 10.18
CA LEU A 88 -12.92 -3.89 9.98
C LEU A 88 -13.66 -5.22 10.19
N ASP A 89 -14.72 -5.22 11.00
CA ASP A 89 -15.53 -6.43 11.25
C ASP A 89 -16.30 -6.86 9.99
N ASP A 90 -16.62 -5.91 9.11
CA ASP A 90 -17.34 -6.14 7.85
C ASP A 90 -16.39 -6.22 6.65
N TRP A 91 -15.09 -5.95 6.85
CA TRP A 91 -14.11 -5.90 5.77
C TRP A 91 -13.73 -7.32 5.33
N ILE A 92 -13.75 -7.53 4.01
CA ILE A 92 -13.33 -8.78 3.38
C ILE A 92 -12.38 -8.50 2.22
N PHE A 93 -11.49 -9.46 1.99
CA PHE A 93 -10.66 -9.54 0.79
C PHE A 93 -11.05 -10.77 -0.02
N THR A 94 -11.54 -10.57 -1.24
CA THR A 94 -11.96 -11.67 -2.12
C THR A 94 -10.93 -11.94 -3.21
N ILE A 95 -10.60 -13.21 -3.43
CA ILE A 95 -9.78 -13.69 -4.56
C ILE A 95 -10.68 -14.57 -5.42
N SER A 96 -11.00 -14.10 -6.63
CA SER A 96 -12.03 -14.70 -7.50
C SER A 96 -11.62 -14.81 -8.97
N GLY A 97 -12.55 -15.26 -9.82
CA GLY A 97 -12.41 -15.29 -11.28
C GLY A 97 -11.75 -16.56 -11.80
N GLU A 98 -10.63 -16.42 -12.52
CA GLU A 98 -9.85 -17.51 -13.12
C GLU A 98 -9.04 -18.32 -12.10
N VAL A 99 -9.72 -18.80 -11.06
CA VAL A 99 -9.22 -19.68 -9.99
C VAL A 99 -10.07 -20.94 -9.91
N GLU A 100 -9.50 -22.05 -9.43
CA GLU A 100 -10.25 -23.30 -9.21
C GLU A 100 -11.27 -23.17 -8.08
N LYS A 101 -10.93 -22.43 -7.02
CA LYS A 101 -11.80 -22.14 -5.88
C LYS A 101 -11.53 -20.73 -5.38
N GLU A 102 -12.60 -19.97 -5.23
CA GLU A 102 -12.52 -18.62 -4.66
C GLU A 102 -12.15 -18.66 -3.18
N VAL A 103 -11.44 -17.63 -2.74
CA VAL A 103 -11.02 -17.45 -1.35
C VAL A 103 -11.53 -16.10 -0.87
N ILE A 104 -12.11 -16.08 0.32
CA ILE A 104 -12.53 -14.87 1.01
C ILE A 104 -11.79 -14.85 2.34
N LEU A 105 -11.14 -13.73 2.64
CA LEU A 105 -10.40 -13.51 3.88
C LEU A 105 -11.07 -12.38 4.66
N SER A 106 -11.30 -12.60 5.95
CA SER A 106 -11.55 -11.52 6.91
C SER A 106 -10.31 -10.64 7.08
N TYR A 107 -10.45 -9.48 7.72
CA TYR A 107 -9.30 -8.63 8.03
C TYR A 107 -8.26 -9.32 8.92
N GLY A 108 -8.70 -10.14 9.88
CA GLY A 108 -7.82 -10.92 10.74
C GLY A 108 -7.01 -11.96 9.96
N GLU A 109 -7.65 -12.71 9.06
CA GLU A 109 -6.96 -13.69 8.21
C GLU A 109 -6.01 -13.02 7.22
N PHE A 110 -6.41 -11.89 6.63
CA PHE A 110 -5.55 -11.11 5.74
C PHE A 110 -4.29 -10.61 6.47
N THR A 111 -4.45 -10.03 7.66
CA THR A 111 -3.31 -9.49 8.42
C THR A 111 -2.37 -10.56 8.95
N ALA A 112 -2.83 -11.80 9.12
CA ALA A 112 -1.98 -12.93 9.45
C ALA A 112 -1.01 -13.34 8.32
N LEU A 113 -1.24 -12.89 7.08
CA LEU A 113 -0.39 -13.17 5.91
C LEU A 113 0.72 -12.12 5.70
N LEU A 114 0.72 -11.02 6.47
CA LEU A 114 1.68 -9.94 6.31
C LEU A 114 3.08 -10.42 6.72
N SER A 115 4.00 -10.39 5.76
CA SER A 115 5.35 -10.92 5.96
C SER A 115 6.43 -10.17 5.18
N GLU A 116 6.03 -9.29 4.25
CA GLU A 116 6.95 -8.67 3.30
C GLU A 116 7.17 -7.19 3.59
N LYS A 117 8.39 -6.74 3.29
CA LYS A 117 8.75 -5.31 3.24
C LYS A 117 9.27 -4.97 1.86
N VAL A 118 8.69 -3.95 1.25
CA VAL A 118 9.10 -3.48 -0.09
C VAL A 118 9.58 -2.03 0.02
N PHE A 119 10.83 -1.79 -0.38
CA PHE A 119 11.36 -0.45 -0.56
C PHE A 119 11.24 -0.04 -2.02
N SER A 120 10.52 1.05 -2.28
CA SER A 120 10.19 1.48 -3.65
C SER A 120 10.08 2.98 -3.81
N ASP A 121 10.10 3.40 -5.07
CA ASP A 121 9.74 4.75 -5.48
C ASP A 121 8.30 4.79 -5.99
N ILE A 122 7.68 5.95 -5.87
CA ILE A 122 6.32 6.21 -6.37
C ILE A 122 6.43 7.20 -7.52
N HIS A 123 5.80 6.86 -8.65
CA HIS A 123 5.72 7.75 -9.80
C HIS A 123 4.26 8.08 -10.09
N CYS A 124 3.88 9.35 -10.04
CA CYS A 124 2.53 9.78 -10.35
C CYS A 124 2.41 10.30 -11.78
N VAL A 125 1.29 9.97 -12.42
CA VAL A 125 0.92 10.48 -13.75
C VAL A 125 0.86 12.00 -13.81
N THR A 126 0.60 12.67 -12.69
CA THR A 126 0.60 14.14 -12.59
C THR A 126 2.00 14.72 -12.35
N ARG A 127 3.04 14.04 -12.85
CA ARG A 127 4.43 14.49 -12.97
C ARG A 127 5.21 14.69 -11.67
N TRP A 128 4.86 13.97 -10.60
CA TRP A 128 5.70 13.95 -9.39
C TRP A 128 6.20 12.54 -9.06
N THR A 129 7.44 12.46 -8.55
CA THR A 129 8.08 11.25 -8.04
C THR A 129 8.32 11.41 -6.54
N ARG A 130 7.91 10.44 -5.73
CA ARG A 130 8.30 10.37 -4.33
C ARG A 130 9.29 9.22 -4.15
N LEU A 131 10.51 9.54 -3.72
CA LEU A 131 11.55 8.53 -3.49
C LEU A 131 11.49 7.96 -2.07
N ASN A 132 12.06 6.76 -1.91
CA ASN A 132 12.38 6.13 -0.63
C ASN A 132 11.15 5.81 0.25
N ASN A 133 10.25 4.98 -0.26
CA ASN A 133 9.05 4.56 0.46
C ASN A 133 9.22 3.13 0.94
N LEU A 134 9.05 2.89 2.24
CA LEU A 134 9.00 1.54 2.79
C LEU A 134 7.55 1.12 3.03
N TRP A 135 7.16 0.01 2.41
CA TRP A 135 5.84 -0.60 2.57
C TRP A 135 5.97 -1.90 3.33
N GLU A 136 4.99 -2.22 4.17
CA GLU A 136 4.92 -3.52 4.85
C GLU A 136 3.55 -4.16 4.60
N GLY A 137 3.54 -5.42 4.17
CA GLY A 137 2.35 -5.99 3.57
C GLY A 137 2.37 -7.49 3.29
N PHE A 138 1.35 -7.90 2.54
CA PHE A 138 1.13 -9.21 1.96
C PHE A 138 1.47 -9.14 0.46
N GLY A 139 2.48 -9.89 0.03
CA GLY A 139 2.92 -9.89 -1.36
C GLY A 139 1.87 -10.45 -2.31
N ALA A 140 1.75 -9.84 -3.48
CA ALA A 140 0.83 -10.30 -4.52
C ALA A 140 1.16 -11.72 -5.00
N GLN A 141 2.43 -12.14 -5.00
CA GLN A 141 2.82 -13.52 -5.31
C GLN A 141 2.26 -14.51 -4.30
N THR A 142 2.14 -14.14 -3.01
CA THR A 142 1.64 -15.04 -1.98
C THR A 142 0.18 -15.45 -2.21
N VAL A 143 -0.58 -14.70 -3.03
CA VAL A 143 -1.91 -15.10 -3.50
C VAL A 143 -1.88 -16.47 -4.19
N THR A 144 -0.84 -16.81 -4.95
CA THR A 144 -0.76 -18.10 -5.65
C THR A 144 -0.57 -19.29 -4.70
N ASN A 145 -0.26 -19.04 -3.43
CA ASN A 145 -0.24 -20.06 -2.38
C ASN A 145 -1.63 -20.30 -1.79
N LEU A 146 -2.55 -19.36 -1.96
CA LEU A 146 -3.92 -19.43 -1.43
C LEU A 146 -4.90 -20.03 -2.45
N VAL A 147 -4.64 -19.83 -3.74
CA VAL A 147 -5.50 -20.29 -4.83
C VAL A 147 -4.70 -20.97 -5.92
N LYS A 148 -5.33 -21.91 -6.62
CA LYS A 148 -4.80 -22.46 -7.87
C LYS A 148 -5.39 -21.71 -9.06
N LEU A 149 -4.53 -21.02 -9.81
CA LEU A 149 -4.92 -20.29 -11.02
C LEU A 149 -5.30 -21.27 -12.13
N LYS A 150 -6.35 -20.94 -12.89
CA LYS A 150 -6.66 -21.60 -14.15
C LYS A 150 -5.64 -21.20 -15.22
N THR A 151 -5.48 -22.04 -16.24
CA THR A 151 -4.50 -21.83 -17.32
C THR A 151 -4.74 -20.57 -18.14
N ASP A 152 -5.99 -20.10 -18.19
CA ASP A 152 -6.37 -18.92 -18.97
C ASP A 152 -6.19 -17.60 -18.22
N ALA A 153 -5.85 -17.61 -16.93
CA ALA A 153 -5.59 -16.40 -16.16
C ALA A 153 -4.44 -15.58 -16.79
N LYS A 154 -4.76 -14.37 -17.25
CA LYS A 154 -3.81 -13.46 -17.95
C LYS A 154 -3.78 -12.05 -17.37
N PHE A 155 -4.83 -11.66 -16.67
CA PHE A 155 -5.01 -10.34 -16.09
C PHE A 155 -5.51 -10.44 -14.65
N VAL A 156 -5.33 -9.36 -13.90
CA VAL A 156 -5.85 -9.20 -12.55
C VAL A 156 -6.59 -7.88 -12.47
N ILE A 157 -7.86 -7.95 -12.13
CA ILE A 157 -8.71 -6.78 -11.87
C ILE A 157 -8.73 -6.58 -10.37
N VAL A 158 -8.28 -5.42 -9.92
CA VAL A 158 -8.23 -5.06 -8.51
C VAL A 158 -9.48 -4.27 -8.18
N HIS A 159 -10.21 -4.72 -7.18
CA HIS A 159 -11.47 -4.11 -6.74
C HIS A 159 -11.26 -3.33 -5.45
N ALA A 160 -11.91 -2.17 -5.35
CA ALA A 160 -11.81 -1.29 -4.20
C ALA A 160 -13.15 -0.61 -3.88
N TYR A 161 -13.24 -0.03 -2.67
CA TYR A 161 -14.41 0.74 -2.25
C TYR A 161 -14.76 1.87 -3.24
N GLY A 162 -16.04 2.20 -3.31
CA GLY A 162 -16.56 3.23 -4.22
C GLY A 162 -16.64 2.77 -5.68
N GLY A 163 -16.53 1.46 -5.95
CA GLY A 163 -16.56 0.91 -7.31
C GLY A 163 -15.31 1.21 -8.13
N PHE A 164 -14.21 1.58 -7.46
CA PHE A 164 -12.94 1.80 -8.13
C PHE A 164 -12.35 0.46 -8.55
N THR A 165 -11.89 0.39 -9.81
CA THR A 165 -11.13 -0.75 -10.33
C THR A 165 -9.87 -0.29 -11.03
N THR A 166 -8.87 -1.17 -11.07
CA THR A 166 -7.69 -1.04 -11.92
C THR A 166 -7.28 -2.42 -12.42
N ASN A 167 -6.72 -2.48 -13.62
CA ASN A 167 -6.28 -3.72 -14.25
C ASN A 167 -4.75 -3.81 -14.31
N LEU A 168 -4.24 -5.04 -14.24
CA LEU A 168 -2.84 -5.38 -14.39
C LEU A 168 -2.72 -6.62 -15.28
N THR A 169 -1.63 -6.73 -16.03
CA THR A 169 -1.25 -8.04 -16.56
C THR A 169 -0.90 -8.97 -15.40
N LEU A 170 -1.11 -10.27 -15.56
CA LEU A 170 -0.73 -11.25 -14.54
C LEU A 170 0.77 -11.17 -14.25
N SER A 171 1.60 -10.91 -15.26
CA SER A 171 3.04 -10.74 -15.11
C SER A 171 3.43 -9.52 -14.30
N ASP A 172 2.71 -8.40 -14.42
CA ASP A 172 2.97 -7.21 -13.60
C ASP A 172 2.51 -7.42 -12.17
N PHE A 173 1.33 -8.03 -11.99
CA PHE A 173 0.78 -8.32 -10.67
C PHE A 173 1.67 -9.26 -9.85
N LEU A 174 2.22 -10.30 -10.48
CA LEU A 174 3.09 -11.27 -9.83
C LEU A 174 4.55 -10.82 -9.73
N GLN A 175 4.87 -9.53 -9.86
CA GLN A 175 6.23 -9.07 -9.58
C GLN A 175 6.53 -9.14 -8.07
N PRO A 176 7.78 -9.46 -7.67
CA PRO A 176 8.14 -9.63 -6.25
C PRO A 176 7.97 -8.37 -5.40
N ASP A 177 7.94 -7.19 -6.01
CA ASP A 177 7.80 -5.88 -5.36
C ASP A 177 6.35 -5.37 -5.34
N VAL A 178 5.37 -6.18 -5.77
CA VAL A 178 3.95 -5.84 -5.69
C VAL A 178 3.34 -6.44 -4.44
N LEU A 179 2.66 -5.62 -3.65
CA LEU A 179 2.09 -6.02 -2.37
C LEU A 179 0.81 -5.26 -2.03
N PHE A 180 -0.04 -5.91 -1.24
CA PHE A 180 -1.11 -5.28 -0.50
C PHE A 180 -0.58 -4.86 0.87
N THR A 181 -0.57 -3.57 1.16
CA THR A 181 0.11 -3.01 2.33
C THR A 181 -0.87 -2.36 3.30
N VAL A 182 -0.50 -2.43 4.59
CA VAL A 182 -1.21 -1.83 5.72
C VAL A 182 -0.37 -0.75 6.42
N LYS A 183 0.92 -0.60 6.05
CA LYS A 183 1.86 0.33 6.67
C LYS A 183 2.75 1.01 5.64
N HIS A 184 3.08 2.27 5.91
CA HIS A 184 4.05 3.06 5.17
C HIS A 184 5.02 3.73 6.15
N ASP A 185 6.31 3.62 5.86
CA ASP A 185 7.41 4.19 6.65
C ASP A 185 7.30 3.83 8.15
N GLY A 186 6.94 2.58 8.44
CA GLY A 186 6.80 2.04 9.80
C GLY A 186 5.50 2.40 10.53
N THR A 187 4.63 3.20 9.91
CA THR A 187 3.36 3.66 10.49
C THR A 187 2.17 3.01 9.78
N PRO A 188 1.06 2.69 10.49
CA PRO A 188 -0.18 2.29 9.83
C PRO A 188 -0.64 3.33 8.82
N LEU A 189 -1.22 2.88 7.71
CA LEU A 189 -1.86 3.80 6.76
C LEU A 189 -2.93 4.63 7.47
N ILE A 190 -3.05 5.89 7.06
CA ILE A 190 -4.22 6.72 7.39
C ILE A 190 -5.33 6.48 6.35
N PRO A 191 -6.62 6.75 6.68
CA PRO A 191 -7.75 6.58 5.75
C PRO A 191 -7.49 7.16 4.37
N GLU A 192 -6.92 8.36 4.29
CA GLU A 192 -6.73 9.06 3.04
C GLU A 192 -5.63 8.47 2.15
N HIS A 193 -4.72 7.70 2.74
CA HIS A 193 -3.67 6.96 2.03
C HIS A 193 -4.02 5.49 1.78
N GLY A 194 -5.24 5.08 2.09
CA GLY A 194 -5.79 3.77 1.72
C GLY A 194 -5.97 2.79 2.87
N TRP A 195 -5.99 3.25 4.13
CA TRP A 195 -6.36 2.38 5.24
C TRP A 195 -7.74 1.74 5.02
N PRO A 196 -7.93 0.44 5.30
CA PRO A 196 -6.97 -0.44 5.98
C PRO A 196 -5.94 -1.08 5.05
N VAL A 197 -6.27 -1.29 3.78
CA VAL A 197 -5.43 -1.99 2.81
C VAL A 197 -5.38 -1.21 1.49
N ARG A 198 -4.18 -1.03 0.96
CA ARG A 198 -3.96 -0.56 -0.41
C ARG A 198 -3.07 -1.52 -1.19
N LEU A 199 -3.21 -1.53 -2.50
CA LEU A 199 -2.23 -2.12 -3.40
C LEU A 199 -1.10 -1.10 -3.67
N VAL A 200 0.12 -1.59 -3.81
CA VAL A 200 1.26 -0.85 -4.33
C VAL A 200 1.89 -1.65 -5.46
N VAL A 201 2.00 -1.02 -6.64
CA VAL A 201 2.62 -1.56 -7.86
C VAL A 201 3.78 -0.64 -8.27
N PRO A 202 4.99 -0.83 -7.73
CA PRO A 202 6.07 0.15 -7.85
C PRO A 202 6.45 0.54 -9.28
N ARG A 203 6.41 -0.44 -10.19
CA ARG A 203 6.93 -0.30 -11.56
C ARG A 203 5.98 0.40 -12.51
N LEU A 204 4.76 0.70 -12.08
CA LEU A 204 3.74 1.38 -12.86
C LEU A 204 3.38 2.71 -12.21
N TYR A 205 2.76 3.59 -12.99
CA TYR A 205 2.23 4.84 -12.44
C TYR A 205 1.22 4.56 -11.33
N PHE A 206 1.24 5.44 -10.32
CA PHE A 206 0.60 5.19 -9.03
C PHE A 206 -0.93 5.10 -9.06
N TRP A 207 -1.60 5.42 -10.18
CA TRP A 207 -3.04 5.17 -10.29
C TRP A 207 -3.37 3.66 -10.30
N LYS A 208 -2.41 2.82 -10.73
CA LYS A 208 -2.49 1.35 -10.64
C LYS A 208 -2.40 0.84 -9.21
N SER A 209 -1.89 1.66 -8.28
CA SER A 209 -1.76 1.34 -6.86
C SER A 209 -3.04 1.71 -6.10
N ALA A 210 -4.09 0.90 -6.26
CA ALA A 210 -5.43 1.16 -5.73
C ALA A 210 -5.44 1.35 -4.19
N LYS A 211 -6.23 2.31 -3.71
CA LYS A 211 -6.52 2.52 -2.29
C LYS A 211 -7.80 1.79 -1.90
N TRP A 212 -7.93 1.39 -0.63
CA TRP A 212 -9.15 0.77 -0.09
C TRP A 212 -9.55 -0.51 -0.82
N VAL A 213 -8.58 -1.41 -1.01
CA VAL A 213 -8.77 -2.65 -1.76
C VAL A 213 -9.68 -3.60 -1.00
N THR A 214 -10.58 -4.26 -1.72
CA THR A 214 -11.53 -5.27 -1.23
C THR A 214 -11.34 -6.64 -1.90
N GLY A 215 -10.47 -6.74 -2.90
CA GLY A 215 -10.17 -8.01 -3.53
C GLY A 215 -9.54 -7.88 -4.90
N ILE A 216 -9.32 -9.04 -5.51
CA ILE A 216 -8.83 -9.22 -6.86
C ILE A 216 -9.63 -10.30 -7.58
N GLU A 217 -9.74 -10.12 -8.89
CA GLU A 217 -10.35 -11.07 -9.80
C GLU A 217 -9.34 -11.41 -10.89
N PHE A 218 -8.96 -12.67 -10.98
CA PHE A 218 -8.16 -13.16 -12.10
C PHE A 218 -9.05 -13.28 -13.34
N SER A 219 -8.56 -12.85 -14.50
CA SER A 219 -9.35 -12.84 -15.72
C SER A 219 -8.54 -13.32 -16.92
N ALA A 220 -9.21 -13.96 -17.88
CA ALA A 220 -8.62 -14.37 -19.15
C ALA A 220 -8.51 -13.22 -20.15
N VAL A 221 -9.32 -12.19 -19.97
CA VAL A 221 -9.39 -11.00 -20.82
C VAL A 221 -9.10 -9.77 -20.00
N ASP A 222 -8.48 -8.78 -20.64
CA ASP A 222 -8.24 -7.50 -20.00
C ASP A 222 -9.56 -6.73 -19.81
N GLN A 223 -9.68 -6.01 -18.69
CA GLN A 223 -10.83 -5.16 -18.40
C GLN A 223 -10.34 -3.80 -17.90
N PRO A 224 -10.34 -2.75 -18.74
CA PRO A 224 -9.90 -1.42 -18.34
C PRO A 224 -10.61 -0.92 -17.09
N GLY A 225 -9.84 -0.44 -16.12
CA GLY A 225 -10.35 0.08 -14.85
C GLY A 225 -10.87 1.52 -14.91
N PHE A 226 -10.97 2.14 -13.73
CA PHE A 226 -11.53 3.47 -13.56
C PHE A 226 -10.80 4.54 -14.37
N TRP A 227 -9.46 4.56 -14.33
CA TRP A 227 -8.69 5.59 -15.01
C TRP A 227 -8.44 5.25 -16.48
N GLU A 228 -8.31 3.97 -16.79
CA GLU A 228 -8.07 3.44 -18.13
C GLU A 228 -9.27 3.71 -19.04
N THR A 229 -10.50 3.56 -18.52
CA THR A 229 -11.73 3.99 -19.20
C THR A 229 -11.83 5.51 -19.39
N ARG A 230 -10.98 6.30 -18.70
CA ARG A 230 -10.93 7.76 -18.74
C ARG A 230 -9.68 8.29 -19.43
N ARG A 231 -9.23 7.60 -20.48
CA ARG A 231 -8.09 7.99 -21.34
C ARG A 231 -6.71 7.87 -20.70
N TYR A 232 -6.58 7.28 -19.52
CA TYR A 232 -5.24 6.94 -19.05
C TYR A 232 -4.70 5.77 -19.87
N ASN A 233 -3.38 5.66 -19.95
CA ASN A 233 -2.78 4.52 -20.64
C ASN A 233 -3.18 3.21 -19.94
N ASN A 234 -3.43 2.16 -20.73
CA ASN A 234 -3.89 0.90 -20.15
C ASN A 234 -2.83 0.17 -19.31
N HIS A 235 -1.54 0.30 -19.65
CA HIS A 235 -0.44 -0.33 -18.90
C HIS A 235 0.15 0.62 -17.84
N GLY A 236 0.57 1.82 -18.24
CA GLY A 236 0.98 2.87 -17.30
C GLY A 236 2.46 2.83 -16.87
N GLY A 237 3.39 2.46 -17.76
CA GLY A 237 4.82 2.46 -17.48
C GLY A 237 5.45 3.87 -17.39
N PRO A 238 6.05 4.27 -16.25
CA PRO A 238 6.54 5.63 -16.04
C PRO A 238 7.76 5.98 -16.89
N TRP A 239 8.64 5.01 -17.16
CA TRP A 239 9.85 5.19 -17.96
C TRP A 239 9.58 5.31 -19.46
N LYS A 240 8.43 4.83 -19.91
CA LYS A 240 7.95 4.95 -21.30
C LYS A 240 7.01 6.14 -21.51
N GLU A 241 6.78 6.93 -20.45
CA GLU A 241 5.81 8.03 -20.44
C GLU A 241 4.39 7.62 -20.89
N GLU A 242 4.01 6.38 -20.58
CA GLU A 242 2.68 5.82 -20.86
C GLU A 242 1.63 6.46 -19.94
N ARG A 243 1.32 7.74 -20.12
CA ARG A 243 0.39 8.49 -19.26
C ARG A 243 -1.05 8.39 -19.74
N PHE A 244 -1.28 8.54 -21.05
CA PHE A 244 -2.61 8.62 -21.66
C PHE A 244 -2.72 7.69 -22.89
N SER A 245 -3.96 7.39 -23.30
CA SER A 245 -4.33 6.58 -24.48
C SER A 245 -4.92 7.44 -25.60
#